data_AF-A0A3B8XMH6-F1
#
_entry.id   AF-A0A3B8XMH6-F1
#
_cell.length_a   1.000
_cell.length_b   1.000
_cell.length_c   1.000
_cell.angle_alpha   90.00
_cell.angle_beta   90.00
_cell.angle_gamma   90.00
#
_symmetry.space_group_name_H-M   'P 1'
#
loop_
_entity.id
_entity.type
_entity.pdbx_description
1 polymer ?
#
loop_
_entity_poly.entity_id
_entity_poly.type
_entity_poly.pdbx_seq_one_letter_code
_entity_poly.pdbx_strand_id
1 'polypeptide(L)'
;FGTYDRDALRRGYKVYKEVCAVCHSMEFVHFRNLGEPGGPEFSEGQVKALAAEITVEDGPDAAGDMFERPGEPKDPFPSPYPNPEAAAAALGAVPADLSLVAKSRAGGVDYLYSLLVGYEEAPEDFELTTGYYNKYFSGHMIAMPPPLTDGQVDYEDGTPNTVDQMARDVVHFMMWAAEPKLEQRHRMGFQVMIYLVLLSGILYFAMRKVWADQH
;
A
#
# COMPACT_ATOMS: atom_id res chain seq x y z
N PHE A 1 -15.43 6.28 12.41
CA PHE A 1 -15.36 4.98 11.70
C PHE A 1 -14.46 5.17 10.48
N GLY A 2 -13.77 4.10 10.06
CA GLY A 2 -12.89 4.14 8.89
C GLY A 2 -11.57 4.87 9.13
N THR A 3 -10.79 4.37 10.08
CA THR A 3 -9.41 4.79 10.38
C THR A 3 -8.47 3.61 10.15
N TYR A 4 -7.20 3.90 9.90
CA TYR A 4 -6.17 2.86 9.84
C TYR A 4 -5.69 2.46 11.24
N ASP A 5 -5.28 1.21 11.39
CA ASP A 5 -4.53 0.76 12.57
C ASP A 5 -3.05 1.11 12.38
N ARG A 6 -2.52 2.00 13.23
CA ARG A 6 -1.14 2.52 13.10
C ARG A 6 -0.11 1.42 13.28
N ASP A 7 -0.35 0.49 14.20
CA ASP A 7 0.60 -0.58 14.48
C ASP A 7 0.59 -1.61 13.35
N ALA A 8 -0.58 -1.90 12.77
CA ALA A 8 -0.67 -2.68 11.52
C ALA A 8 0.04 -1.99 10.34
N LEU A 9 -0.06 -0.66 10.21
CA LEU A 9 0.66 0.08 9.17
C LEU A 9 2.18 0.02 9.34
N ARG A 10 2.68 0.12 10.59
CA ARG A 10 4.12 0.00 10.90
C ARG A 10 4.64 -1.40 10.62
N ARG A 11 3.91 -2.43 11.05
CA ARG A 11 4.22 -3.84 10.75
C ARG A 11 4.15 -4.12 9.26
N GLY A 12 3.16 -3.57 8.56
CA GLY A 12 3.00 -3.71 7.11
C GLY A 12 4.11 -3.04 6.33
N TYR A 13 4.59 -1.87 6.76
CA TYR A 13 5.79 -1.24 6.20
C TYR A 13 7.02 -2.13 6.37
N LYS A 14 7.19 -2.76 7.54
CA LYS A 14 8.29 -3.70 7.79
C LYS A 14 8.26 -4.88 6.81
N VAL A 15 7.09 -5.50 6.63
CA VAL A 15 6.90 -6.58 5.64
C VAL A 15 7.19 -6.10 4.21
N TYR A 16 6.70 -4.91 3.83
CA TYR A 16 7.00 -4.33 2.52
C TYR A 16 8.51 -4.16 2.33
N LYS A 17 9.20 -3.55 3.30
CA LYS A 17 10.63 -3.25 3.24
C LYS A 17 11.48 -4.51 3.17
N GLU A 18 11.19 -5.51 3.99
CA GLU A 18 12.02 -6.72 4.12
C GLU A 18 11.73 -7.78 3.06
N VAL A 19 10.51 -7.78 2.49
CA VAL A 19 10.07 -8.81 1.55
C VAL A 19 9.76 -8.23 0.17
N CYS A 20 8.84 -7.28 0.10
CA CYS A 20 8.27 -6.83 -1.18
C CYS A 20 9.21 -5.91 -1.96
N ALA A 21 9.94 -5.04 -1.27
CA ALA A 21 10.80 -4.00 -1.87
C ALA A 21 11.98 -4.57 -2.66
N VAL A 22 12.27 -5.87 -2.52
CA VAL A 22 13.28 -6.58 -3.32
C VAL A 22 12.86 -6.70 -4.78
N CYS A 23 11.56 -6.80 -5.07
CA CYS A 23 11.05 -7.02 -6.42
C CYS A 23 10.07 -5.94 -6.88
N HIS A 24 9.33 -5.34 -5.95
CA HIS A 24 8.28 -4.37 -6.25
C HIS A 24 8.71 -2.94 -5.91
N SER A 25 8.41 -2.01 -6.82
CA SER A 25 8.51 -0.58 -6.54
C SER A 25 7.28 -0.07 -5.79
N MET A 26 7.43 1.11 -5.18
CA MET A 26 6.35 1.93 -4.63
C MET A 26 6.69 3.41 -4.85
N GLU A 27 6.65 3.81 -6.12
CA GLU A 27 7.20 5.07 -6.65
C GLU A 27 6.53 6.33 -6.08
N PHE A 28 5.27 6.25 -5.66
CA PHE A 28 4.53 7.44 -5.19
C PHE A 28 4.64 7.68 -3.68
N VAL A 29 5.37 6.82 -2.95
CA VAL A 29 5.58 6.97 -1.50
C VAL A 29 7.02 7.40 -1.23
N HIS A 30 7.16 8.45 -0.44
CA HIS A 30 8.43 8.99 0.05
C HIS A 30 8.58 8.71 1.53
N PHE A 31 9.81 8.66 2.04
CA PHE A 31 10.05 8.38 3.46
C PHE A 31 9.33 9.35 4.40
N ARG A 32 9.23 10.63 4.05
CA ARG A 32 8.46 11.65 4.80
C ARG A 32 6.99 11.29 5.00
N ASN A 33 6.39 10.53 4.08
CA ASN A 33 4.99 10.14 4.19
C ASN A 33 4.77 9.16 5.35
N LEU A 34 5.79 8.38 5.73
CA LEU A 34 5.72 7.44 6.86
C LEU A 34 5.46 8.13 8.21
N GLY A 35 5.79 9.42 8.32
CA GLY A 35 5.51 10.25 9.51
C GLY A 35 4.23 11.08 9.42
N GLU A 36 3.46 11.02 8.33
CA GLU A 36 2.25 11.84 8.18
C GLU A 36 1.11 11.38 9.09
N PRO A 37 0.31 12.31 9.64
CA PRO A 37 -0.91 11.98 10.37
C PRO A 37 -1.88 11.15 9.52
N GLY A 38 -2.43 10.08 10.10
CA GLY A 38 -3.28 9.13 9.38
C GLY A 38 -2.50 8.06 8.59
N GLY A 39 -1.17 8.01 8.72
CA GLY A 39 -0.31 6.93 8.24
C GLY A 39 0.32 6.12 9.37
N PRO A 40 1.50 5.51 9.14
CA PRO A 40 2.25 4.80 10.18
C PRO A 40 2.68 5.69 11.35
N GLU A 41 2.70 7.03 11.15
CA GLU A 41 3.02 8.02 12.19
C GLU A 41 4.35 7.71 12.90
N PHE A 42 5.38 7.34 12.14
CA PHE A 42 6.74 7.26 12.67
C PHE A 42 7.22 8.65 13.09
N SER A 43 8.00 8.72 14.18
CA SER A 43 8.61 9.98 14.60
C SER A 43 9.59 10.51 13.56
N GLU A 44 9.86 11.82 13.57
CA GLU A 44 10.83 12.43 12.64
C GLU A 44 12.21 11.76 12.71
N GLY A 45 12.64 11.38 13.92
CA GLY A 45 13.90 10.65 14.12
C GLY A 45 13.88 9.27 13.47
N GLN A 46 12.77 8.52 13.60
CA GLN A 46 12.61 7.22 12.94
C GLN A 46 12.56 7.35 11.42
N VAL A 47 11.83 8.34 10.89
CA VAL A 47 11.77 8.57 9.44
C VAL A 47 13.16 8.89 8.86
N LYS A 48 13.94 9.74 9.53
CA LYS A 48 15.32 10.04 9.14
C LYS A 48 16.20 8.80 9.20
N ALA A 49 16.07 7.99 10.25
CA ALA A 49 16.82 6.75 10.38
C ALA A 49 16.49 5.78 9.25
N LEU A 50 15.21 5.55 8.97
CA LEU A 50 14.74 4.67 7.89
C LEU A 50 15.21 5.14 6.50
N ALA A 51 15.17 6.44 6.24
CA ALA A 51 15.65 7.00 4.97
C ALA A 51 17.18 6.85 4.83
N ALA A 52 17.93 7.05 5.90
CA ALA A 52 19.38 6.97 5.89
C ALA A 52 19.94 5.54 5.69
N GLU A 53 19.08 4.52 5.75
CA GLU A 53 19.48 3.13 5.47
C GLU A 53 19.74 2.87 3.98
N ILE A 54 19.19 3.70 3.09
CA ILE A 54 19.41 3.57 1.65
C ILE A 54 20.51 4.51 1.18
N THR A 55 21.22 4.11 0.13
CA THR A 55 22.13 4.98 -0.62
C THR A 55 21.39 5.56 -1.82
N VAL A 56 21.50 6.87 -2.01
CA VAL A 56 20.89 7.61 -3.11
C VAL A 56 21.98 8.29 -3.92
N GLU A 57 21.95 8.10 -5.23
CA GLU A 57 22.79 8.87 -6.16
C GLU A 57 22.22 10.30 -6.29
N ASP A 58 23.09 11.30 -6.14
CA ASP A 58 22.76 12.73 -6.19
C ASP A 58 23.86 13.50 -6.96
N GLY A 59 23.60 14.78 -7.25
CA GLY A 59 24.52 15.66 -7.93
C GLY A 59 23.95 16.24 -9.24
N PRO A 60 24.82 16.75 -10.12
CA PRO A 60 26.28 16.75 -10.00
C PRO A 60 26.82 17.70 -8.91
N ASP A 61 28.03 17.43 -8.43
CA ASP A 61 28.77 18.30 -7.53
C ASP A 61 29.44 19.49 -8.27
N ALA A 62 30.29 20.26 -7.56
CA ALA A 62 30.98 21.40 -8.16
C ALA A 62 32.00 21.03 -9.25
N ALA A 63 32.46 19.78 -9.30
CA ALA A 63 33.33 19.24 -10.35
C ALA A 63 32.54 18.69 -11.55
N GLY A 64 31.22 18.52 -11.41
CA GLY A 64 30.36 17.93 -12.42
C GLY A 64 30.13 16.43 -12.23
N ASP A 65 30.61 15.85 -11.11
CA ASP A 65 30.53 14.42 -10.84
C ASP A 65 29.29 14.07 -10.01
N MET A 66 28.66 12.92 -10.32
CA MET A 66 27.60 12.36 -9.47
C MET A 66 28.23 11.72 -8.23
N PHE A 67 27.53 11.80 -7.09
CA PHE A 67 27.99 11.24 -5.82
C PHE A 67 26.88 10.47 -5.11
N GLU A 68 27.26 9.64 -4.16
CA GLU A 68 26.32 8.90 -3.32
C GLU A 68 26.16 9.59 -1.96
N ARG A 69 24.94 9.61 -1.44
CA ARG A 69 24.63 10.07 -0.08
C ARG A 69 23.64 9.13 0.61
N PRO A 70 23.57 9.15 1.95
CA PRO A 70 22.45 8.57 2.66
C PRO A 70 21.12 9.18 2.21
N GLY A 71 20.07 8.38 2.19
CA GLY A 71 18.73 8.85 1.90
C GLY A 71 18.22 9.86 2.93
N GLU A 72 17.37 10.75 2.45
CA GLU A 72 16.70 11.79 3.23
C GLU A 72 15.19 11.55 3.22
N PRO A 73 14.42 12.09 4.19
CA PRO A 73 12.96 11.95 4.21
C PRO A 73 12.26 12.38 2.92
N LYS A 74 12.86 13.29 2.13
CA LYS A 74 12.29 13.76 0.87
C LYS A 74 12.42 12.76 -0.27
N ASP A 75 13.28 11.75 -0.15
CA ASP A 75 13.54 10.80 -1.23
C ASP A 75 12.40 9.77 -1.34
N PRO A 76 12.11 9.27 -2.56
CA PRO A 76 11.15 8.20 -2.76
C PRO A 76 11.70 6.87 -2.21
N PHE A 77 10.82 5.87 -2.08
CA PHE A 77 11.30 4.51 -1.89
C PHE A 77 12.13 4.06 -3.10
N PRO A 78 13.23 3.32 -2.87
CA PRO A 78 14.11 2.90 -3.96
C PRO A 78 13.36 1.92 -4.87
N SER A 79 13.53 2.07 -6.18
CA SER A 79 13.08 1.07 -7.13
C SER A 79 14.11 -0.08 -7.17
N PRO A 80 13.68 -1.36 -7.09
CA PRO A 80 14.60 -2.49 -7.15
C PRO A 80 15.26 -2.66 -8.52
N TYR A 81 14.65 -2.09 -9.57
CA TYR A 81 15.15 -2.14 -10.93
C TYR A 81 15.15 -0.74 -11.56
N PRO A 82 16.13 -0.43 -12.42
CA PRO A 82 16.22 0.88 -13.07
C PRO A 82 15.15 1.08 -14.17
N ASN A 83 14.61 -0.01 -14.72
CA ASN A 83 13.57 0.02 -15.75
C ASN A 83 12.82 -1.33 -15.82
N PRO A 84 11.64 -1.37 -16.47
CA PRO A 84 10.86 -2.60 -16.64
C PRO A 84 11.61 -3.72 -17.38
N GLU A 85 12.48 -3.38 -18.35
CA GLU A 85 13.24 -4.37 -19.12
C GLU A 85 14.24 -5.12 -18.22
N ALA A 86 14.91 -4.41 -17.30
CA ALA A 86 15.79 -5.01 -16.30
C ALA A 86 15.02 -5.92 -15.34
N ALA A 87 13.82 -5.50 -14.91
CA ALA A 87 12.95 -6.32 -14.07
C ALA A 87 12.51 -7.60 -14.80
N ALA A 88 12.06 -7.49 -16.05
CA ALA A 88 11.66 -8.63 -16.87
C ALA A 88 12.83 -9.59 -17.15
N ALA A 89 14.03 -9.07 -17.39
CA ALA A 89 15.22 -9.89 -17.59
C ALA A 89 15.61 -10.67 -16.33
N ALA A 90 15.42 -10.08 -15.14
CA ALA A 90 15.76 -10.71 -13.87
C ALA A 90 14.69 -11.71 -13.40
N LEU A 91 13.40 -11.41 -13.61
CA LEU A 91 12.29 -12.12 -12.98
C LEU A 91 11.39 -12.88 -13.97
N GLY A 92 11.61 -12.74 -15.28
CA GLY A 92 10.76 -13.30 -16.34
C GLY A 92 9.42 -12.59 -16.52
N ALA A 93 9.08 -11.67 -15.63
CA ALA A 93 7.89 -10.80 -15.70
C ALA A 93 8.20 -9.46 -15.03
N VAL A 94 7.43 -8.43 -15.34
CA VAL A 94 7.54 -7.12 -14.69
C VAL A 94 6.64 -7.10 -13.45
N PRO A 95 7.19 -6.99 -12.23
CA PRO A 95 6.39 -6.81 -11.02
C PRO A 95 5.61 -5.50 -11.09
N ALA A 96 4.38 -5.49 -10.59
CA ALA A 96 3.59 -4.27 -10.54
C ALA A 96 4.13 -3.32 -9.47
N ASP A 97 4.10 -2.01 -9.74
CA ASP A 97 4.23 -0.98 -8.70
C ASP A 97 3.10 -1.12 -7.68
N LEU A 98 3.45 -1.07 -6.39
CA LEU A 98 2.54 -1.30 -5.28
C LEU A 98 1.90 -0.02 -4.74
N SER A 99 2.25 1.16 -5.26
CA SER A 99 1.74 2.44 -4.75
C SER A 99 0.22 2.54 -4.79
N LEU A 100 -0.40 2.00 -5.84
CA LEU A 100 -1.85 2.08 -6.06
C LEU A 100 -2.52 0.70 -6.17
N VAL A 101 -1.80 -0.38 -5.86
CA VAL A 101 -2.26 -1.75 -6.15
C VAL A 101 -3.56 -2.12 -5.46
N ALA A 102 -3.78 -1.62 -4.23
CA ALA A 102 -5.03 -1.82 -3.48
C ALA A 102 -6.25 -1.16 -4.14
N LYS A 103 -6.05 -0.20 -5.05
CA LYS A 103 -7.13 0.48 -5.79
C LYS A 103 -7.17 0.13 -7.27
N SER A 104 -6.10 -0.45 -7.83
CA SER A 104 -6.03 -0.84 -9.24
C SER A 104 -6.52 -2.27 -9.51
N ARG A 105 -6.75 -3.07 -8.46
CA ARG A 105 -7.29 -4.43 -8.56
C ARG A 105 -8.74 -4.48 -8.06
N ALA A 106 -9.58 -5.19 -8.80
CA ALA A 106 -10.94 -5.50 -8.34
C ALA A 106 -10.86 -6.32 -7.04
N GLY A 107 -11.73 -6.01 -6.07
CA GLY A 107 -11.67 -6.59 -4.72
C GLY A 107 -10.65 -5.92 -3.79
N GLY A 108 -9.76 -5.07 -4.31
CA GLY A 108 -8.82 -4.26 -3.52
C GLY A 108 -8.05 -5.08 -2.49
N VAL A 109 -8.13 -4.68 -1.23
CA VAL A 109 -7.44 -5.34 -0.11
C VAL A 109 -7.81 -6.81 0.05
N ASP A 110 -9.07 -7.18 -0.16
CA ASP A 110 -9.53 -8.56 0.01
C ASP A 110 -8.90 -9.48 -1.04
N TYR A 111 -8.78 -8.98 -2.28
CA TYR A 111 -8.08 -9.69 -3.35
C TYR A 111 -6.59 -9.83 -3.04
N LEU A 112 -5.93 -8.77 -2.59
CA LEU A 112 -4.49 -8.80 -2.29
C LEU A 112 -4.17 -9.75 -1.13
N TYR A 113 -4.96 -9.71 -0.06
CA TYR A 113 -4.81 -10.63 1.05
C TYR A 113 -5.00 -12.08 0.57
N SER A 114 -6.09 -12.35 -0.17
CA SER A 114 -6.38 -13.68 -0.69
C SER A 114 -5.27 -14.18 -1.62
N LEU A 115 -4.73 -13.31 -2.46
CA LEU A 115 -3.60 -13.61 -3.35
C LEU A 115 -2.37 -14.04 -2.53
N LEU A 116 -2.00 -13.30 -1.48
CA LEU A 116 -0.81 -13.59 -0.66
C LEU A 116 -0.93 -14.90 0.11
N VAL A 117 -2.12 -15.26 0.60
CA VAL A 117 -2.35 -16.49 1.37
C VAL A 117 -2.81 -17.68 0.52
N GLY A 118 -3.07 -17.47 -0.77
CA GLY A 118 -3.75 -18.44 -1.65
C GLY A 118 -2.85 -19.30 -2.53
N TYR A 119 -1.56 -19.39 -2.19
CA TYR A 119 -0.62 -20.30 -2.85
C TYR A 119 -0.85 -21.73 -2.36
N GLU A 120 -1.08 -22.66 -3.29
CA GLU A 120 -1.27 -24.09 -3.03
C GLU A 120 -0.67 -24.92 -4.17
N GLU A 121 -0.55 -26.23 -3.98
CA GLU A 121 -0.19 -27.14 -5.08
C GLU A 121 -1.30 -27.13 -6.15
N ALA A 122 -0.90 -27.19 -7.41
CA ALA A 122 -1.86 -27.25 -8.51
C ALA A 122 -2.74 -28.51 -8.40
N PRO A 123 -4.07 -28.40 -8.56
CA PRO A 123 -4.96 -29.56 -8.66
C PRO A 123 -4.51 -30.54 -9.75
N GLU A 124 -4.76 -31.83 -9.57
CA GLU A 124 -4.34 -32.87 -10.52
C GLU A 124 -4.89 -32.66 -11.95
N ASP A 125 -6.05 -32.01 -12.08
CA ASP A 125 -6.71 -31.69 -13.35
C ASP A 125 -6.28 -30.33 -13.95
N PHE A 126 -5.35 -29.62 -13.31
CA PHE A 126 -4.85 -28.33 -13.75
C PHE A 126 -3.43 -28.43 -14.34
N GLU A 127 -3.29 -28.07 -15.61
CA GLU A 127 -1.99 -28.04 -16.28
C GLU A 127 -1.27 -26.71 -16.01
N LEU A 128 -0.35 -26.72 -15.04
CA LEU A 128 0.51 -25.57 -14.76
C LEU A 128 1.63 -25.47 -15.82
N THR A 129 1.50 -24.52 -16.73
CA THR A 129 2.47 -24.34 -17.83
C THR A 129 3.67 -23.46 -17.46
N THR A 130 3.49 -22.51 -16.54
CA THR A 130 4.54 -21.59 -16.08
C THR A 130 4.23 -21.04 -14.70
N GLY A 131 5.28 -20.69 -13.95
CA GLY A 131 5.15 -20.02 -12.66
C GLY A 131 4.61 -20.93 -11.55
N TYR A 132 3.69 -20.38 -10.75
CA TYR A 132 3.16 -21.00 -9.54
C TYR A 132 1.63 -21.00 -9.61
N TYR A 133 1.04 -22.01 -8.96
CA TYR A 133 -0.41 -22.06 -8.82
C TYR A 133 -0.87 -21.14 -7.69
N ASN A 134 -1.88 -20.32 -7.96
CA ASN A 134 -2.54 -19.49 -6.97
C ASN A 134 -4.06 -19.50 -7.20
N LYS A 135 -4.81 -19.83 -6.14
CA LYS A 135 -6.26 -19.99 -6.21
C LYS A 135 -7.02 -18.74 -6.65
N TYR A 136 -6.49 -17.55 -6.35
CA TYR A 136 -7.19 -16.28 -6.57
C TYR A 136 -6.66 -15.49 -7.77
N PHE A 137 -5.46 -15.82 -8.25
CA PHE A 137 -4.93 -15.16 -9.44
C PHE A 137 -5.74 -15.56 -10.68
N SER A 138 -5.95 -14.59 -11.59
CA SER A 138 -6.71 -14.83 -12.82
C SER A 138 -6.03 -15.90 -13.68
N GLY A 139 -6.74 -17.00 -13.96
CA GLY A 139 -6.18 -18.14 -14.68
C GLY A 139 -5.25 -19.03 -13.85
N HIS A 140 -5.18 -18.80 -12.54
CA HIS A 140 -4.45 -19.60 -11.53
C HIS A 140 -2.94 -19.75 -11.70
N MET A 141 -2.33 -19.16 -12.73
CA MET A 141 -0.88 -19.23 -12.99
C MET A 141 -0.26 -17.85 -12.78
N ILE A 142 0.60 -17.72 -11.78
CA ILE A 142 1.28 -16.45 -11.45
C ILE A 142 2.80 -16.63 -11.50
N ALA A 143 3.51 -15.64 -12.05
CA ALA A 143 4.99 -15.67 -12.11
C ALA A 143 5.66 -15.45 -10.74
N MET A 144 4.96 -14.78 -9.82
CA MET A 144 5.46 -14.49 -8.48
C MET A 144 5.44 -15.77 -7.61
N PRO A 145 6.58 -16.22 -7.04
CA PRO A 145 6.60 -17.28 -6.04
C PRO A 145 5.83 -16.88 -4.78
N PRO A 146 5.45 -17.83 -3.89
CA PRO A 146 4.88 -17.50 -2.59
C PRO A 146 5.85 -16.57 -1.84
N PRO A 147 5.48 -15.29 -1.60
CA PRO A 147 6.42 -14.30 -1.09
C PRO A 147 6.58 -14.34 0.43
N LEU A 148 5.64 -14.98 1.13
CA LEU A 148 5.54 -15.01 2.59
C LEU A 148 5.67 -16.44 3.11
N THR A 149 6.48 -16.62 4.15
CA THR A 149 6.58 -17.84 4.96
C THR A 149 6.47 -17.52 6.44
N ASP A 150 5.94 -18.44 7.25
CA ASP A 150 5.85 -18.24 8.71
C ASP A 150 7.23 -17.95 9.31
N GLY A 151 7.31 -16.94 10.18
CA GLY A 151 8.55 -16.54 10.83
C GLY A 151 9.47 -15.63 10.01
N GLN A 152 9.08 -15.22 8.80
CA GLN A 152 9.99 -14.50 7.88
C GLN A 152 10.35 -13.08 8.33
N VAL A 153 9.43 -12.38 9.01
CA VAL A 153 9.64 -11.01 9.50
C VAL A 153 9.43 -10.99 11.01
N ASP A 154 10.39 -10.46 11.75
CA ASP A 154 10.29 -10.38 13.21
C ASP A 154 9.61 -9.08 13.65
N TYR A 155 8.43 -9.19 14.26
CA TYR A 155 7.73 -8.04 14.84
C TYR A 155 8.26 -7.70 16.24
N GLU A 156 8.49 -6.41 16.48
CA GLU A 156 9.04 -5.90 17.74
C GLU A 156 8.00 -5.83 18.86
N ASP A 157 6.72 -5.88 18.52
CA ASP A 157 5.59 -5.76 19.45
C ASP A 157 5.06 -7.12 19.97
N GLY A 158 5.70 -8.23 19.57
CA GLY A 158 5.32 -9.58 19.97
C GLY A 158 4.11 -10.15 19.20
N THR A 159 3.63 -9.47 18.16
CA THR A 159 2.59 -10.01 17.28
C THR A 159 3.09 -11.26 16.56
N PRO A 160 2.28 -12.34 16.41
CA PRO A 160 2.69 -13.53 15.67
C PRO A 160 3.07 -13.21 14.22
N ASN A 161 4.20 -13.71 13.76
CA ASN A 161 4.70 -13.52 12.40
C ASN A 161 4.27 -14.65 11.46
N THR A 162 2.97 -14.95 11.44
CA THR A 162 2.39 -15.93 10.51
C THR A 162 2.15 -15.31 9.13
N VAL A 163 2.05 -16.14 8.09
CA VAL A 163 1.69 -15.69 6.73
C VAL A 163 0.39 -14.90 6.73
N ASP A 164 -0.63 -15.36 7.45
CA ASP A 164 -1.91 -14.65 7.58
C ASP A 164 -1.73 -13.24 8.14
N GLN A 165 -0.95 -13.11 9.22
CA GLN A 165 -0.74 -11.83 9.88
C GLN A 165 0.07 -10.87 9.00
N MET A 166 1.20 -11.34 8.44
CA MET A 166 2.02 -10.55 7.52
C MET A 166 1.23 -10.10 6.29
N ALA A 167 0.40 -10.97 5.71
CA ALA A 167 -0.46 -10.64 4.58
C ALA A 167 -1.48 -9.56 4.97
N ARG A 168 -2.10 -9.65 6.15
CA ARG A 168 -2.99 -8.58 6.64
C ARG A 168 -2.25 -7.27 6.76
N ASP A 169 -1.12 -7.23 7.44
CA ASP A 169 -0.42 -5.97 7.73
C ASP A 169 0.09 -5.29 6.46
N VAL A 170 0.74 -6.05 5.57
CA VAL A 170 1.26 -5.48 4.32
C VAL A 170 0.14 -4.95 3.43
N VAL A 171 -1.02 -5.60 3.41
CA VAL A 171 -2.19 -5.14 2.64
C VAL A 171 -2.80 -3.88 3.27
N HIS A 172 -2.83 -3.75 4.60
CA HIS A 172 -3.22 -2.49 5.25
C HIS A 172 -2.26 -1.36 4.87
N PHE A 173 -0.95 -1.65 4.83
CA PHE A 173 0.05 -0.68 4.39
C PHE A 173 -0.12 -0.28 2.92
N MET A 174 -0.37 -1.24 2.02
CA MET A 174 -0.67 -0.96 0.60
C MET A 174 -1.97 -0.15 0.43
N MET A 175 -2.98 -0.38 1.27
CA MET A 175 -4.21 0.42 1.26
C MET A 175 -3.93 1.86 1.69
N TRP A 176 -3.14 2.06 2.74
CA TRP A 176 -2.71 3.39 3.15
C TRP A 176 -1.88 4.07 2.06
N ALA A 177 -0.93 3.37 1.43
CA ALA A 177 -0.13 3.91 0.33
C ALA A 177 -1.04 4.39 -0.83
N ALA A 178 -2.07 3.62 -1.15
CA ALA A 178 -3.02 3.95 -2.21
C ALA A 178 -4.06 5.02 -1.83
N GLU A 179 -4.34 5.19 -0.53
CA GLU A 179 -5.29 6.18 -0.02
C GLU A 179 -4.86 6.79 1.33
N PRO A 180 -3.82 7.64 1.35
CA PRO A 180 -3.29 8.22 2.59
C PRO A 180 -4.24 9.24 3.21
N LYS A 181 -5.25 9.71 2.45
CA LYS A 181 -6.25 10.69 2.90
C LYS A 181 -7.59 10.05 3.29
N LEU A 182 -7.67 8.72 3.43
CA LEU A 182 -8.90 8.00 3.77
C LEU A 182 -9.57 8.56 5.03
N GLU A 183 -8.81 8.79 6.10
CA GLU A 183 -9.38 9.29 7.37
C GLU A 183 -9.94 10.70 7.23
N GLN A 184 -9.20 11.59 6.53
CA GLN A 184 -9.65 12.95 6.24
C GLN A 184 -10.93 12.92 5.37
N ARG A 185 -10.97 12.06 4.36
CA ARG A 185 -12.14 11.87 3.48
C ARG A 185 -13.35 11.40 4.28
N HIS A 186 -13.19 10.43 5.18
CA HIS A 186 -14.29 9.93 6.01
C HIS A 186 -14.78 10.98 7.01
N ARG A 187 -13.87 11.69 7.68
CA ARG A 187 -14.22 12.76 8.61
C ARG A 187 -15.00 13.88 7.91
N MET A 188 -14.50 14.34 6.77
CA MET A 188 -15.13 15.40 5.98
C MET A 188 -16.48 14.93 5.41
N GLY A 189 -16.53 13.71 4.87
CA GLY A 189 -17.76 13.13 4.35
C GLY A 189 -18.87 13.06 5.40
N PHE A 190 -18.54 12.63 6.63
CA PHE A 190 -19.51 12.61 7.73
C PHE A 190 -20.06 14.01 8.06
N GLN A 191 -19.18 15.02 8.14
CA GLN A 191 -19.58 16.41 8.37
C GLN A 191 -20.49 16.94 7.26
N VAL A 192 -20.14 16.66 5.99
CA VAL A 192 -20.93 17.04 4.82
C VAL A 192 -22.31 16.36 4.85
N MET A 193 -22.39 15.08 5.20
CA MET A 193 -23.68 14.37 5.28
C MET A 193 -24.62 14.99 6.32
N ILE A 194 -24.10 15.36 7.51
CA ILE A 194 -24.90 16.08 8.52
C ILE A 194 -25.40 17.41 7.96
N TYR A 195 -24.51 18.19 7.35
CA TYR A 195 -24.88 19.47 6.74
C TYR A 195 -25.97 19.31 5.68
N LEU A 196 -25.84 18.32 4.78
CA LEU A 196 -26.80 18.07 3.72
C LEU A 196 -28.17 17.62 4.27
N VAL A 197 -28.22 16.82 5.33
CA VAL A 197 -29.49 16.42 5.97
C VAL A 197 -30.20 17.64 6.57
N LEU A 198 -29.46 18.50 7.29
CA LEU A 198 -30.02 19.73 7.86
C LEU A 198 -30.49 20.69 6.78
N LEU A 199 -29.67 20.94 5.75
CA LEU A 199 -30.01 21.80 4.63
C LEU A 199 -31.23 21.28 3.88
N SER A 200 -31.29 19.97 3.61
CA SER A 200 -32.43 19.34 2.95
C SER A 200 -33.71 19.49 3.77
N GLY A 201 -33.63 19.36 5.10
CA GLY A 201 -34.75 19.62 6.00
C GLY A 201 -35.24 21.07 5.91
N ILE A 202 -34.33 22.04 5.97
CA ILE A 202 -34.67 23.48 5.84
C ILE A 202 -35.32 23.76 4.48
N LEU A 203 -34.71 23.27 3.38
CA LEU A 203 -35.23 23.44 2.03
C LEU A 203 -36.60 22.78 1.86
N TYR A 204 -36.82 21.61 2.44
CA TYR A 204 -38.12 20.92 2.42
C TYR A 204 -39.21 21.75 3.12
N PHE A 205 -38.94 22.29 4.31
CA PHE A 205 -39.89 23.15 5.02
C PHE A 205 -40.12 24.48 4.29
N ALA A 206 -39.08 25.07 3.70
CA ALA A 206 -39.20 26.27 2.88
C ALA A 206 -40.07 26.02 1.64
N MET A 207 -39.84 24.90 0.94
CA MET A 207 -40.65 24.46 -0.20
C MET A 207 -42.12 24.26 0.21
N ARG A 208 -42.37 23.51 1.30
CA ARG A 208 -43.72 23.30 1.84
C ARG A 208 -44.45 24.62 2.12
N LYS A 209 -43.73 25.63 2.61
CA LYS A 209 -44.32 26.94 2.92
C LYS A 209 -44.61 27.78 1.67
N VAL A 210 -43.69 27.81 0.70
CA VAL A 210 -43.85 28.60 -0.55
C VAL A 210 -45.00 28.05 -1.41
N TRP A 211 -45.16 26.73 -1.44
CA TRP A 211 -46.16 26.06 -2.28
C TRP A 211 -47.46 25.74 -1.56
N ALA A 212 -47.64 26.21 -0.30
CA ALA A 212 -48.80 25.91 0.52
C ALA A 212 -50.12 26.39 -0.11
N ASP A 213 -50.09 27.48 -0.89
CA ASP A 213 -51.30 28.07 -1.50
C ASP A 213 -51.61 27.51 -2.91
N GLN A 214 -50.75 26.63 -3.44
CA GLN A 214 -50.89 26.06 -4.78
C GLN A 214 -51.44 24.62 -4.75
N HIS A 215 -51.69 24.04 -3.57
CA HIS A 215 -52.24 22.70 -3.38
C HIS A 215 -53.38 22.74 -2.36
#